data_AF-A0A2M8KGT9-F1
#
_entry.id   AF-A0A2M8KGT9-F1
#
_cell.length_a   1.000
_cell.length_b   1.000
_cell.length_c   1.000
_cell.angle_alpha   90.00
_cell.angle_beta   90.00
_cell.angle_gamma   90.00
#
_symmetry.space_group_name_H-M   'P 1'
#
loop_
_entity.id
_entity.type
_entity.pdbx_description
1 polymer ?
#
loop_
_entity_poly.entity_id
_entity_poly.type
_entity_poly.pdbx_seq_one_letter_code
_entity_poly.pdbx_strand_id
1 'polypeptide(L)'
;MQKNLPKIIVILGPTASGKSSWGLRLAKKFSGYIISADSRQIYRQMDIGTAKNLPLQQNNLERKVDQEIATSSASASLRLSPRDDIHIPHFMMDIVNPNDDYNVAQYQAKVKRIIKSRQPQIPF
;
A
#
# COMPACT_ATOMS: atom_id res chain seq x y z
N MET A 1 12.67 27.63 -12.07
CA MET A 1 12.66 26.70 -10.91
C MET A 1 12.47 25.28 -11.43
N GLN A 2 13.41 24.36 -11.15
CA GLN A 2 13.19 22.95 -11.48
C GLN A 2 12.16 22.36 -10.53
N LYS A 3 11.10 21.78 -11.08
CA LYS A 3 10.02 21.15 -10.32
C LYS A 3 10.49 19.74 -9.93
N ASN A 4 10.81 19.53 -8.64
CA ASN A 4 11.17 18.21 -8.14
C ASN A 4 9.90 17.34 -8.09
N LEU A 5 9.76 16.41 -9.04
CA LEU A 5 8.62 15.51 -9.12
C LEU A 5 8.91 14.22 -8.34
N PRO A 6 7.91 13.66 -7.63
CA PRO A 6 8.08 12.37 -6.96
C PRO A 6 8.49 11.29 -7.95
N LYS A 7 9.50 10.51 -7.59
CA LYS A 7 9.91 9.32 -8.35
C LYS A 7 8.92 8.19 -8.08
N ILE A 8 8.34 7.63 -9.13
CA ILE A 8 7.32 6.57 -9.06
C ILE A 8 7.73 5.45 -10.01
N ILE A 9 7.67 4.20 -9.54
CA ILE A 9 7.82 3.01 -10.37
C ILE A 9 6.43 2.48 -10.69
N VAL A 10 6.14 2.25 -11.97
CA VAL A 10 4.88 1.68 -12.43
C VAL A 10 5.15 0.32 -13.06
N ILE A 11 4.46 -0.71 -12.58
CA ILE A 11 4.56 -2.08 -13.10
C ILE A 11 3.27 -2.42 -13.84
N LEU A 12 3.33 -2.52 -15.15
CA LEU A 12 2.20 -2.83 -16.03
C LEU A 12 2.33 -4.24 -16.62
N GLY A 13 1.22 -4.80 -17.10
CA GLY A 13 1.20 -6.12 -17.74
C GLY A 13 -0.10 -6.91 -17.50
N PRO A 14 -0.33 -8.01 -18.23
CA PRO A 14 -1.56 -8.79 -18.16
C PRO A 14 -1.75 -9.48 -16.80
N THR A 15 -2.97 -9.91 -16.49
CA THR A 15 -3.26 -10.71 -15.30
C THR A 15 -2.38 -11.97 -15.29
N ALA A 16 -1.97 -12.42 -14.10
CA ALA A 16 -1.06 -13.56 -13.89
C ALA A 16 0.38 -13.40 -14.44
N SER A 17 0.81 -12.23 -14.92
CA SER A 17 2.20 -12.01 -15.38
C SER A 17 3.25 -11.83 -14.27
N GLY A 18 2.88 -12.03 -12.99
CA GLY A 18 3.82 -11.91 -11.87
C GLY A 18 4.09 -10.49 -11.35
N LYS A 19 3.28 -9.49 -11.73
CA LYS A 19 3.46 -8.07 -11.31
C LYS A 19 3.55 -7.89 -9.80
N SER A 20 2.70 -8.56 -9.03
CA SER A 20 2.68 -8.43 -7.57
C SER A 20 4.00 -8.92 -6.93
N SER A 21 4.57 -10.01 -7.46
CA SER A 21 5.87 -10.53 -7.01
C SER A 21 7.00 -9.53 -7.26
N TRP A 22 7.02 -8.94 -8.46
CA TRP A 22 7.96 -7.87 -8.78
C TRP A 22 7.77 -6.61 -7.94
N GLY A 23 6.51 -6.21 -7.70
CA GLY A 23 6.17 -5.07 -6.84
C GLY A 23 6.72 -5.24 -5.43
N LEU A 24 6.49 -6.41 -4.82
CA LEU A 24 7.04 -6.76 -3.51
C LEU A 24 8.57 -6.72 -3.50
N ARG A 25 9.22 -7.32 -4.50
CA ARG A 25 10.69 -7.35 -4.58
C ARG A 25 11.29 -5.94 -4.68
N LEU A 26 10.70 -5.07 -5.50
CA LEU A 26 11.15 -3.69 -5.66
C LEU A 26 10.87 -2.86 -4.40
N ALA A 27 9.72 -3.05 -3.77
CA ALA A 27 9.39 -2.37 -2.51
C ALA A 27 10.34 -2.77 -1.37
N LYS A 28 10.71 -4.06 -1.24
CA LYS A 28 11.73 -4.51 -0.29
C LYS A 28 13.09 -3.86 -0.60
N LYS A 29 13.49 -3.84 -1.87
CA LYS A 29 14.78 -3.29 -2.31
C LYS A 29 14.91 -1.79 -2.02
N PHE A 30 13.84 -1.02 -2.22
CA PHE A 30 13.87 0.44 -2.10
C PHE A 30 13.27 0.96 -0.79
N SER A 31 12.94 0.08 0.16
CA SER A 31 12.22 0.44 1.39
C SER A 31 10.96 1.27 1.09
N GLY A 32 10.26 0.90 0.02
CA GLY A 32 9.11 1.62 -0.52
C GLY A 32 7.78 1.03 -0.04
N TYR A 33 6.70 1.59 -0.57
CA TYR A 33 5.34 1.09 -0.39
C TYR A 33 4.70 0.79 -1.75
N ILE A 34 3.62 0.01 -1.74
CA ILE A 34 2.88 -0.39 -2.93
C ILE A 34 1.52 0.31 -2.94
N ILE A 35 1.14 0.84 -4.10
CA ILE A 35 -0.22 1.31 -4.38
C ILE A 35 -0.78 0.35 -5.43
N SER A 36 -1.85 -0.38 -5.10
CA SER A 36 -2.54 -1.20 -6.10
C SER A 36 -3.28 -0.32 -7.10
N ALA A 37 -3.15 -0.65 -8.38
CA ALA A 37 -3.83 0.00 -9.50
C ALA A 37 -4.83 -0.96 -10.18
N ASP A 38 -5.35 -1.93 -9.44
CA ASP A 38 -6.36 -2.89 -9.91
C ASP A 38 -7.75 -2.46 -9.45
N SER A 39 -8.69 -2.30 -10.39
CA SER A 39 -10.05 -1.82 -10.11
C SER A 39 -10.92 -2.80 -9.33
N ARG A 40 -10.50 -4.06 -9.20
CA ARG A 40 -11.24 -5.10 -8.46
C ARG A 40 -10.65 -5.31 -7.07
N GLN A 41 -9.34 -5.11 -6.89
CA GLN A 41 -8.68 -5.28 -5.58
C GLN A 41 -9.07 -4.22 -4.53
N ILE A 42 -9.66 -3.10 -4.95
CA ILE A 42 -10.17 -2.07 -4.05
C ILE A 42 -11.36 -2.54 -3.19
N TYR A 43 -12.11 -3.56 -3.63
CA TYR A 43 -13.34 -4.00 -2.98
C TYR A 43 -13.08 -5.03 -1.89
N ARG A 44 -13.74 -4.85 -0.74
CA ARG A 44 -13.62 -5.70 0.44
C ARG A 44 -14.10 -7.12 0.20
N GLN A 45 -13.44 -8.10 0.82
CA GLN A 45 -13.85 -9.52 0.87
C GLN A 45 -13.99 -10.20 -0.51
N MET A 46 -13.45 -9.61 -1.57
CA MET A 46 -13.47 -10.16 -2.93
C MET A 46 -12.15 -10.87 -3.29
N ASP A 47 -11.54 -11.59 -2.36
CA ASP A 47 -10.11 -11.92 -2.42
C ASP A 47 -9.77 -13.01 -3.45
N ILE A 48 -10.64 -14.04 -3.56
CA ILE A 48 -10.45 -15.20 -4.45
C ILE A 48 -10.52 -14.77 -5.92
N GLY A 49 -11.59 -14.07 -6.31
CA GLY A 49 -11.83 -13.65 -7.69
C GLY A 49 -10.96 -12.46 -8.17
N THR A 50 -10.13 -11.90 -7.28
CA THR A 50 -9.24 -10.76 -7.58
C THR A 50 -7.78 -11.05 -7.30
N ALA A 51 -7.45 -12.32 -7.02
CA ALA A 51 -6.10 -12.79 -6.75
C ALA A 51 -5.36 -11.93 -5.71
N LYS A 52 -6.06 -11.51 -4.64
CA LYS A 52 -5.42 -10.86 -3.48
C LYS A 52 -4.64 -11.91 -2.70
N ASN A 53 -3.47 -12.26 -3.20
CA ASN A 53 -2.54 -13.16 -2.52
C ASN A 53 -1.73 -12.39 -1.46
N LEU A 54 -2.42 -11.76 -0.50
CA LEU A 54 -1.83 -11.27 0.74
C LEU A 54 -2.51 -12.02 1.88
N PRO A 55 -1.78 -12.55 2.87
CA PRO A 55 -2.40 -13.07 4.07
C PRO A 55 -3.26 -11.95 4.66
N LEU A 56 -4.55 -12.23 4.82
CA LEU A 56 -5.51 -11.36 5.50
C LEU A 56 -4.96 -10.99 6.88
N GLN A 57 -4.27 -9.86 7.01
CA GLN A 57 -4.26 -9.14 8.28
C GLN A 57 -5.45 -8.21 8.25
N GLN A 58 -6.55 -8.74 8.79
CA GLN A 58 -7.74 -8.00 9.18
C GLN A 58 -7.35 -6.63 9.77
N ASN A 59 -7.76 -5.56 9.10
CA ASN A 59 -8.32 -4.30 9.59
C ASN A 59 -8.17 -3.95 11.11
N ASN A 60 -7.01 -4.14 11.70
CA ASN A 60 -6.68 -3.68 13.06
C ASN A 60 -5.71 -2.50 13.05
N LEU A 61 -5.21 -2.09 11.88
CA LEU A 61 -4.36 -0.91 11.73
C LEU A 61 -5.16 0.40 11.76
N GLU A 62 -6.40 0.44 11.28
CA GLU A 62 -7.22 1.66 11.35
C GLU A 62 -7.60 2.05 12.78
N ARG A 63 -7.82 1.07 13.69
CA ARG A 63 -8.13 1.35 15.10
C ARG A 63 -6.95 1.88 15.93
N LYS A 64 -5.71 1.72 15.46
CA LYS A 64 -4.51 2.19 16.18
C LYS A 64 -4.06 3.60 15.77
N VAL A 65 -4.39 4.03 14.55
CA VAL A 65 -3.97 5.35 14.04
C VAL A 65 -4.60 6.50 14.85
N ASP A 66 -5.79 6.31 15.41
CA ASP A 66 -6.45 7.35 16.21
C ASP A 66 -5.90 7.44 17.64
N GLN A 67 -5.21 6.41 18.15
CA GLN A 67 -4.69 6.39 19.53
C GLN A 67 -3.20 6.73 19.65
N GLU A 68 -2.38 6.48 18.63
CA GLU A 68 -0.92 6.77 18.65
C GLU A 68 -0.57 8.25 18.41
N ILE A 69 -1.53 9.08 17.99
CA ILE A 69 -1.32 10.52 17.79
C ILE A 69 -1.15 11.26 19.15
N ALA A 70 -1.45 10.60 20.27
CA ALA A 70 -1.43 11.20 21.60
C ALA A 70 -0.12 11.07 22.39
N THR A 71 0.87 10.29 21.95
CA THR A 71 2.09 10.10 22.76
C THR A 71 3.36 10.19 21.92
N SER A 72 3.94 11.38 21.98
CA SER A 72 5.34 11.65 21.69
C SER A 72 6.28 10.58 22.27
N SER A 73 7.35 10.28 21.52
CA SER A 73 8.58 9.65 21.99
C SER A 73 8.43 8.28 22.68
N ALA A 74 8.40 7.19 21.92
CA ALA A 74 8.83 5.91 22.46
C ALA A 74 9.32 4.98 21.36
N SER A 75 10.63 4.73 21.39
CA SER A 75 11.31 3.62 20.74
C SER A 75 10.65 2.30 21.15
N ALA A 76 9.77 1.75 20.32
CA ALA A 76 9.24 0.40 20.53
C ALA A 76 10.10 -0.59 19.74
N SER A 77 11.18 -1.06 20.37
CA SER A 77 11.89 -2.28 20.00
C SER A 77 10.95 -3.49 20.20
N LEU A 78 10.07 -3.70 19.23
CA LEU A 78 9.24 -4.89 19.14
C LEU A 78 10.15 -6.11 18.94
N ARG A 79 10.10 -7.05 19.88
CA ARG A 79 10.88 -8.30 19.89
C ARG A 79 10.61 -9.06 18.59
N LEU A 80 11.64 -9.10 17.73
CA LEU A 80 11.57 -9.68 16.41
C LEU A 80 11.62 -11.21 16.49
N SER A 81 10.63 -11.87 15.90
CA SER A 81 10.74 -13.28 15.57
C SER A 81 11.59 -13.42 14.30
N PRO A 82 12.38 -14.49 14.09
CA PRO A 82 13.21 -14.65 12.89
C PRO A 82 12.46 -14.70 11.55
N ARG A 83 11.12 -14.59 11.57
CA ARG A 83 10.21 -14.61 10.42
C ARG A 83 9.60 -13.24 10.09
N ASP A 84 10.07 -12.16 10.72
CA ASP A 84 9.53 -10.82 10.49
C ASP A 84 10.05 -10.26 9.15
N ASP A 85 9.53 -10.82 8.07
CA ASP A 85 9.49 -10.22 6.75
C ASP A 85 8.97 -8.78 6.88
N ILE A 86 9.78 -7.81 6.45
CA ILE A 86 9.41 -6.40 6.32
C ILE A 86 7.99 -6.31 5.76
N HIS A 87 7.03 -5.88 6.58
CA HIS A 87 5.65 -5.68 6.17
C HIS A 87 5.60 -4.46 5.25
N ILE A 88 5.67 -4.68 3.94
CA ILE A 88 5.56 -3.62 2.94
C ILE A 88 4.16 -3.03 3.02
N PRO A 89 4.00 -1.71 3.23
CA PRO A 89 2.69 -1.09 3.21
C PRO A 89 2.02 -1.21 1.84
N HIS A 90 0.79 -1.71 1.81
CA HIS A 90 -0.04 -1.78 0.61
C HIS A 90 -1.23 -0.82 0.77
N PHE A 91 -1.46 -0.02 -0.27
CA PHE A 91 -2.59 0.91 -0.34
C PHE A 91 -3.52 0.55 -1.50
N MET A 92 -4.73 1.11 -1.45
CA MET A 92 -5.78 0.91 -2.47
C MET A 92 -6.25 -0.55 -2.57
N MET A 93 -6.28 -1.25 -1.44
CA MET A 93 -6.85 -2.59 -1.32
C MET A 93 -7.88 -2.58 -0.18
N ASP A 94 -9.02 -3.25 -0.37
CA ASP A 94 -10.07 -3.39 0.66
C ASP A 94 -10.61 -2.05 1.22
N ILE A 95 -10.65 -1.00 0.39
CA ILE A 95 -11.07 0.36 0.77
C ILE A 95 -12.51 0.72 0.38
N VAL A 96 -13.20 -0.14 -0.37
CA VAL A 96 -14.59 0.09 -0.85
C VAL A 96 -15.45 -1.13 -0.49
N ASN A 97 -16.71 -0.93 -0.08
CA ASN A 97 -17.63 -2.06 0.05
C ASN A 97 -18.12 -2.50 -1.34
N PRO A 98 -18.38 -3.80 -1.58
CA PRO A 98 -18.81 -4.29 -2.89
C PRO A 98 -20.09 -3.65 -3.46
N ASN A 99 -20.93 -3.07 -2.59
CA ASN A 99 -22.17 -2.41 -2.96
C ASN A 99 -22.00 -0.91 -3.25
N ASP A 100 -20.81 -0.36 -3.03
CA ASP A 100 -20.53 1.06 -3.25
C ASP A 100 -19.79 1.24 -4.58
N ASP A 101 -20.14 2.27 -5.34
CA ASP A 101 -19.42 2.61 -6.56
C ASP A 101 -18.05 3.23 -6.26
N TYR A 102 -17.07 2.92 -7.10
CA TYR A 102 -15.76 3.56 -7.09
C TYR A 102 -15.26 3.89 -8.49
N ASN A 103 -14.79 5.13 -8.67
CA ASN A 103 -14.39 5.64 -9.98
C ASN A 103 -12.94 6.13 -10.04
N VAL A 104 -12.48 6.41 -11.26
CA VAL A 104 -11.09 6.83 -11.55
C VAL A 104 -10.75 8.16 -10.90
N ALA A 105 -11.69 9.10 -10.81
CA ALA A 105 -11.43 10.40 -10.18
C ALA A 105 -11.16 10.25 -8.68
N GLN A 106 -11.94 9.40 -8.00
CA GLN A 106 -11.72 9.06 -6.59
C GLN A 106 -10.39 8.34 -6.38
N TYR A 107 -10.05 7.39 -7.26
CA TYR A 107 -8.75 6.70 -7.25
C TYR A 107 -7.60 7.72 -7.33
N GLN A 108 -7.63 8.59 -8.35
CA GLN A 108 -6.60 9.60 -8.57
C GLN A 108 -6.47 10.56 -7.38
N ALA A 109 -7.58 10.99 -6.79
CA ALA A 109 -7.57 11.87 -5.62
C ALA A 109 -6.89 11.21 -4.41
N LYS A 110 -7.24 9.94 -4.11
CA LYS A 110 -6.63 9.18 -3.00
C LYS A 110 -5.14 8.93 -3.25
N VAL A 111 -4.75 8.49 -4.45
CA VAL A 111 -3.35 8.22 -4.80
C VAL A 111 -2.49 9.49 -4.73
N LYS A 112 -2.98 10.62 -5.24
CA LYS A 112 -2.28 11.91 -5.12
C LYS A 112 -2.05 12.30 -3.66
N ARG A 113 -3.03 12.05 -2.78
CA ARG A 113 -2.89 12.31 -1.34
C ARG A 113 -1.83 11.41 -0.69
N ILE A 114 -1.81 10.11 -1.01
CA ILE A 114 -0.82 9.15 -0.50
C ILE A 114 0.60 9.53 -0.94
N ILE A 115 0.78 9.81 -2.24
CA ILE A 115 2.08 10.21 -2.79
C ILE A 115 2.57 11.49 -2.12
N LYS A 116 1.69 12.46 -1.87
CA LYS A 116 2.06 13.73 -1.23
C LYS A 116 2.42 13.57 0.26
N SER A 117 1.73 12.69 1.00
CA SER A 117 1.94 12.55 2.45
C SER A 117 3.11 11.64 2.83
N ARG A 118 3.58 10.78 1.93
CA ARG A 118 4.56 9.73 2.23
C ARG A 118 5.75 9.69 1.27
N GLN A 119 6.15 10.81 0.66
CA GLN A 119 7.33 10.81 -0.22
C GLN A 119 8.58 10.33 0.53
N PRO A 120 9.09 9.12 0.24
CA PRO A 120 10.41 8.72 0.72
C PRO A 120 11.43 9.47 -0.13
N GLN A 121 12.51 9.95 0.47
CA GLN A 121 13.67 10.37 -0.29
C GLN A 121 14.33 9.12 -0.86
N ILE A 122 13.92 8.69 -2.06
CA ILE A 122 14.54 7.54 -2.73
C ILE A 122 15.92 8.01 -3.23
N PRO A 123 17.04 7.50 -2.68
CA PRO A 123 18.36 7.93 -3.06
C PRO A 123 18.75 7.27 -4.39
N PHE A 124 18.44 7.96 -5.49
CA PHE A 124 19.06 7.74 -6.80
C PHE A 124 19.43 9.09 -7.39
#